data_AF-P91177-F1
#
_entry.id   AF-P91177-F1
#
_cell.length_a   1.000
_cell.length_b   1.000
_cell.length_c   1.000
_cell.angle_alpha   90.00
_cell.angle_beta   90.00
_cell.angle_gamma   90.00
#
_symmetry.space_group_name_H-M   'P 1'
#
loop_
_entity.id
_entity.type
_entity.pdbx_description
1 polymer ?
#
loop_
_entity_poly.entity_id
_entity_poly.type
_entity_poly.pdbx_seq_one_letter_code
_entity_poly.pdbx_strand_id
1 'polypeptide(L)'
;MRLDCSSFIFSLFSVILVVVADENDVQVKPALSQCKRVNPCGATISTYPLLEPDAEEASGFGSGAVPVYDEILTHEIYDLNATPEMHNFTLCSCPDDGVCDFESDSNMVKVDYHVTLRFCNLETISSTCKRYDVNLRVIGAAQPSGDSVQEVSNAMMFCNCQNGFSRQHVEVWSGQDISLNYKCL
;
A
#
# COMPACT_ATOMS: atom_id res chain seq x y z
N MET A 1 -49.66 -1.34 -46.55
CA MET A 1 -49.02 -1.74 -47.82
C MET A 1 -47.82 -2.60 -47.49
N ARG A 2 -47.86 -3.89 -47.82
CA ARG A 2 -46.69 -4.77 -47.80
C ARG A 2 -45.94 -4.58 -49.12
N LEU A 3 -44.63 -4.45 -49.06
CA LEU A 3 -43.73 -4.59 -50.20
C LEU A 3 -42.64 -5.57 -49.76
N ASP A 4 -42.86 -6.82 -50.15
CA ASP A 4 -41.84 -7.86 -50.27
C ASP A 4 -41.31 -7.84 -51.71
N CYS A 5 -39.98 -7.90 -51.86
CA CYS A 5 -39.21 -8.56 -52.94
C CYS A 5 -37.75 -8.08 -52.79
N SER A 6 -36.88 -8.88 -52.15
CA SER A 6 -36.07 -9.94 -52.78
C SER A 6 -35.14 -9.45 -53.91
N SER A 7 -33.87 -9.30 -53.50
CA SER A 7 -32.67 -9.82 -54.17
C SER A 7 -32.21 -9.18 -55.48
N PHE A 8 -30.88 -9.28 -55.68
CA PHE A 8 -30.06 -8.93 -56.85
C PHE A 8 -29.54 -7.47 -56.84
N ILE A 9 -28.25 -7.11 -56.92
CA ILE A 9 -27.01 -7.77 -57.35
C ILE A 9 -25.81 -6.91 -56.84
N PHE A 10 -24.80 -7.59 -56.28
CA PHE A 10 -23.34 -7.35 -56.34
C PHE A 10 -22.75 -5.97 -56.65
N SER A 11 -21.80 -5.54 -55.80
CA SER A 11 -20.40 -5.23 -56.17
C SER A 11 -19.69 -4.60 -54.95
N LEU A 12 -19.00 -5.36 -54.10
CA LEU A 12 -17.55 -5.60 -54.12
C LEU A 12 -16.69 -4.34 -54.38
N PHE A 13 -16.61 -3.45 -53.38
CA PHE A 13 -15.37 -2.74 -53.09
C PHE A 13 -15.04 -2.93 -51.60
N SER A 14 -14.48 -4.11 -51.30
CA SER A 14 -13.77 -4.34 -50.05
C SER A 14 -12.49 -3.51 -50.04
N VAL A 15 -12.56 -2.31 -49.47
CA VAL A 15 -11.36 -1.60 -49.05
C VAL A 15 -10.93 -2.24 -47.73
N ILE A 16 -9.95 -3.14 -47.82
CA ILE A 16 -9.27 -3.71 -46.66
C ILE A 16 -8.39 -2.59 -46.08
N LEU A 17 -8.93 -1.85 -45.10
CA LEU A 17 -8.11 -1.04 -44.23
C LEU A 17 -7.38 -1.99 -43.28
N VAL A 18 -6.14 -2.33 -43.64
CA VAL A 18 -5.19 -2.96 -42.72
C VAL A 18 -4.85 -1.91 -41.67
N VAL A 19 -5.62 -1.87 -40.59
CA VAL A 19 -5.19 -1.19 -39.36
C VAL A 19 -4.14 -2.11 -38.76
N VAL A 20 -2.88 -1.77 -38.98
CA VAL A 20 -1.77 -2.35 -38.24
C VAL A 20 -1.98 -1.90 -36.79
N ALA A 21 -2.62 -2.76 -36.00
CA ALA A 21 -2.66 -2.60 -34.57
C ALA A 21 -1.24 -2.84 -34.09
N ASP A 22 -0.52 -1.74 -33.89
CA ASP A 22 0.73 -1.71 -33.17
C ASP A 22 0.52 -2.47 -31.86
N GLU A 23 1.27 -3.55 -31.66
CA GLU A 23 1.32 -4.37 -30.45
C GLU A 23 1.91 -3.54 -29.31
N ASN A 24 1.23 -2.47 -28.92
CA ASN A 24 1.46 -1.89 -27.62
C ASN A 24 0.82 -2.83 -26.63
N ASP A 25 1.68 -3.58 -25.94
CA ASP A 25 1.41 -4.28 -24.69
C ASP A 25 0.51 -3.42 -23.81
N VAL A 26 -0.81 -3.58 -23.96
CA VAL A 26 -1.76 -3.11 -22.96
C VAL A 26 -1.52 -4.06 -21.80
N GLN A 27 -0.61 -3.68 -20.90
CA GLN A 27 -0.54 -4.27 -19.57
C GLN A 27 -1.93 -4.07 -18.95
N VAL A 28 -2.78 -5.09 -19.09
CA VAL A 28 -4.04 -5.17 -18.38
C VAL A 28 -3.63 -5.36 -16.92
N LYS A 29 -3.34 -4.25 -16.22
CA LYS A 29 -3.31 -4.25 -14.77
C LYS A 29 -4.64 -4.88 -14.35
N PRO A 30 -4.63 -5.99 -13.58
CA PRO A 30 -5.87 -6.62 -13.16
C PRO A 30 -6.77 -5.53 -12.57
N ALA A 31 -8.02 -5.49 -13.03
CA ALA A 31 -8.99 -4.52 -12.53
C ALA A 31 -9.02 -4.65 -11.00
N LEU A 32 -8.72 -3.55 -10.31
CA LEU A 32 -8.71 -3.53 -8.86
C LEU A 32 -10.07 -3.98 -8.35
N SER A 33 -10.09 -4.86 -7.36
CA SER A 33 -11.33 -5.23 -6.69
C SER A 33 -11.94 -4.01 -6.01
N GLN A 34 -13.26 -3.97 -5.88
CA GLN A 34 -13.94 -2.91 -5.16
C GLN A 34 -13.59 -2.95 -3.65
N CYS A 35 -13.34 -1.78 -3.08
CA CYS A 35 -13.04 -1.63 -1.66
C CYS A 35 -14.22 -2.09 -0.80
N LYS A 36 -13.93 -2.92 0.20
CA LYS A 36 -14.88 -3.20 1.29
C LYS A 36 -14.72 -2.12 2.36
N ARG A 37 -15.72 -2.00 3.22
CA ARG A 37 -15.76 -0.99 4.29
C ARG A 37 -14.47 -0.92 5.12
N VAL A 38 -13.86 -2.05 5.47
CA VAL A 38 -12.66 -2.11 6.34
C VAL A 38 -11.34 -1.93 5.57
N ASN A 39 -11.38 -1.83 4.25
CA ASN A 39 -10.19 -1.72 3.43
C ASN A 39 -9.94 -0.25 3.06
N PRO A 40 -8.72 0.26 3.27
CA PRO A 40 -8.30 1.50 2.63
C PRO A 40 -8.22 1.28 1.12
N CYS A 41 -8.52 2.33 0.37
CA CYS A 41 -8.37 2.36 -1.09
C CYS A 41 -6.92 2.60 -1.52
N GLY A 42 -6.12 3.20 -0.65
CA GLY A 42 -4.73 3.49 -0.94
C GLY A 42 -3.87 3.53 0.32
N ALA A 43 -2.57 3.45 0.10
CA ALA A 43 -1.56 3.62 1.12
C ALA A 43 -0.43 4.51 0.60
N THR A 44 0.12 5.35 1.45
CA THR A 44 1.34 6.11 1.22
C THR A 44 2.39 5.56 2.16
N ILE A 45 3.51 5.10 1.60
CA ILE A 45 4.68 4.67 2.35
C ILE A 45 5.71 5.80 2.34
N SER A 46 6.14 6.19 3.52
CA SER A 46 7.18 7.18 3.77
C SER A 46 8.46 6.45 4.18
N THR A 47 9.43 6.39 3.29
CA THR A 47 10.75 5.82 3.53
C THR A 47 11.70 6.93 3.97
N TYR A 48 12.20 6.84 5.19
CA TYR A 48 13.22 7.77 5.69
C TYR A 48 14.61 7.20 5.40
N PRO A 49 15.62 8.05 5.17
CA PRO A 49 16.99 7.58 5.07
C PRO A 49 17.43 6.96 6.39
N LEU A 50 18.31 5.97 6.31
CA LEU A 50 18.89 5.38 7.50
C LEU A 50 19.90 6.37 8.12
N LEU A 51 19.94 6.45 9.46
CA LEU A 51 21.06 7.12 10.13
C LEU A 51 22.33 6.34 9.80
N GLU A 52 23.36 7.03 9.31
CA GLU A 52 24.69 6.44 9.25
C GLU A 52 25.06 6.07 10.69
N PRO A 53 25.52 4.84 10.98
CA PRO A 53 26.05 4.55 12.30
C PRO A 53 27.19 5.53 12.52
N ASP A 54 27.14 6.29 13.62
CA ASP A 54 28.22 7.19 13.99
C ASP A 54 29.52 6.38 13.92
N ALA A 55 30.39 6.70 12.96
CA ALA A 55 31.64 6.00 12.78
C ALA A 55 32.51 6.07 14.06
N GLU A 56 32.20 7.00 14.96
CA GLU A 56 32.83 7.15 16.27
C GLU A 56 32.39 6.09 17.29
N GLU A 57 31.18 5.52 17.18
CA GLU A 57 30.76 4.34 17.97
C GLU A 57 31.28 3.04 17.33
N ALA A 58 31.44 3.02 16.00
CA ALA A 58 31.95 1.85 15.27
C ALA A 58 33.49 1.66 15.34
N SER A 59 34.25 2.68 15.76
CA SER A 59 35.72 2.65 15.80
C SER A 59 36.34 2.48 17.19
N GLY A 60 35.52 2.14 18.19
CA GLY A 60 35.87 2.15 19.61
C GLY A 60 36.17 0.82 20.32
N PHE A 61 36.50 -0.31 19.68
CA PHE A 61 37.12 -1.48 20.35
C PHE A 61 37.58 -2.48 19.25
N GLY A 62 38.85 -2.85 19.07
CA GLY A 62 39.80 -3.23 20.10
C GLY A 62 39.69 -4.73 20.42
N SER A 63 40.35 -5.58 19.62
CA SER A 63 40.64 -7.00 19.89
C SER A 63 39.49 -8.02 19.84
N GLY A 64 39.40 -8.72 18.70
CA GLY A 64 39.12 -10.16 18.61
C GLY A 64 38.03 -10.76 19.52
N ALA A 65 36.77 -10.51 19.20
CA ALA A 65 35.69 -11.45 19.49
C ALA A 65 34.53 -11.17 18.52
N VAL A 66 33.99 -12.24 17.97
CA VAL A 66 32.87 -12.28 17.02
C VAL A 66 31.68 -11.49 17.58
N PRO A 67 31.06 -10.55 16.83
CA PRO A 67 29.96 -9.77 17.35
C PRO A 67 28.75 -10.69 17.56
N VAL A 68 28.38 -10.83 18.83
CA VAL A 68 27.14 -11.43 19.29
C VAL A 68 26.02 -10.51 18.83
N TYR A 69 25.33 -10.90 17.75
CA TYR A 69 24.03 -10.36 17.39
C TYR A 69 23.05 -10.76 18.49
N ASP A 70 22.37 -9.77 19.10
CA ASP A 70 20.93 -9.84 19.40
C ASP A 70 20.39 -8.61 20.18
N GLU A 71 21.21 -7.64 20.64
CA GLU A 71 20.67 -6.55 21.50
C GLU A 71 21.12 -5.10 21.18
N ILE A 72 22.00 -4.86 20.19
CA ILE A 72 22.62 -3.53 19.94
C ILE A 72 22.03 -2.69 18.79
N LEU A 73 21.05 -3.17 18.02
CA LEU A 73 20.25 -2.27 17.18
C LEU A 73 19.06 -1.69 17.97
N THR A 74 19.38 -1.18 19.16
CA THR A 74 18.68 0.00 19.67
C THR A 74 19.20 1.20 18.85
N HIS A 75 18.48 2.31 18.88
CA HIS A 75 18.71 3.54 18.11
C HIS A 75 17.94 3.55 16.78
N GLU A 76 17.13 4.58 16.68
CA GLU A 76 16.28 4.95 15.57
C GLU A 76 17.07 4.78 14.28
N ILE A 77 16.87 3.68 13.56
CA ILE A 77 17.65 3.37 12.35
C ILE A 77 17.39 4.43 11.27
N TYR A 78 16.38 5.28 11.43
CA TYR A 78 15.93 6.27 10.47
C TYR A 78 16.11 7.71 10.96
N ASP A 79 16.54 8.59 10.06
CA ASP A 79 16.45 10.04 10.28
C ASP A 79 15.01 10.51 10.07
N LEU A 80 14.22 10.56 11.15
CA LEU A 80 12.83 11.05 11.11
C LEU A 80 12.73 12.59 10.93
N ASN A 81 13.84 13.32 11.00
CA ASN A 81 13.88 14.75 10.71
C ASN A 81 14.14 15.04 9.22
N ALA A 82 14.63 14.05 8.46
CA ALA A 82 14.79 14.16 7.02
C ALA A 82 13.44 14.15 6.29
N THR A 83 13.45 14.65 5.05
CA THR A 83 12.27 14.52 4.17
C THR A 83 12.19 13.08 3.67
N PRO A 84 11.08 12.35 3.93
CA PRO A 84 10.95 10.98 3.46
C PRO A 84 10.66 10.91 1.96
N GLU A 85 11.07 9.82 1.34
CA GLU A 85 10.61 9.42 0.01
C GLU A 85 9.20 8.83 0.13
N MET A 86 8.24 9.37 -0.63
CA MET A 86 6.84 8.96 -0.55
C MET A 86 6.42 8.14 -1.76
N HIS A 87 5.84 6.97 -1.51
CA HIS A 87 5.30 6.08 -2.53
C HIS A 87 3.82 5.80 -2.29
N ASN A 88 2.99 6.09 -3.30
CA ASN A 88 1.55 5.89 -3.25
C ASN A 88 1.16 4.56 -3.93
N PHE A 89 0.33 3.77 -3.25
CA PHE A 89 -0.17 2.48 -3.70
C PHE A 89 -1.69 2.48 -3.70
N THR A 90 -2.31 2.19 -4.83
CA THR A 90 -3.76 1.95 -4.91
C THR A 90 -4.05 0.48 -4.66
N LEU A 91 -4.88 0.18 -3.65
CA LEU A 91 -5.16 -1.18 -3.17
C LEU A 91 -6.49 -1.74 -3.68
N CYS A 92 -7.48 -0.87 -3.86
CA CYS A 92 -8.82 -1.23 -4.34
C CYS A 92 -9.52 -0.01 -4.94
N SER A 93 -10.56 -0.23 -5.75
CA SER A 93 -11.35 0.84 -6.34
C SER A 93 -12.50 1.25 -5.42
N CYS A 94 -12.76 2.54 -5.29
CA CYS A 94 -13.89 3.02 -4.51
C CYS A 94 -15.24 2.67 -5.14
N PRO A 95 -16.28 2.41 -4.33
CA PRO A 95 -17.65 2.23 -4.82
C PRO A 95 -18.23 3.54 -5.38
N ASP A 96 -19.35 3.43 -6.12
CA ASP A 96 -20.21 4.57 -6.50
C ASP A 96 -19.50 5.73 -7.21
N ASP A 97 -18.58 5.41 -8.14
CA ASP A 97 -17.73 6.38 -8.85
C ASP A 97 -16.83 7.24 -7.94
N GLY A 98 -16.65 6.82 -6.68
CA GLY A 98 -15.73 7.45 -5.75
C GLY A 98 -14.28 7.39 -6.24
N VAL A 99 -13.48 8.35 -5.80
CA VAL A 99 -12.04 8.44 -6.14
C VAL A 99 -11.22 8.21 -4.88
N CYS A 100 -10.17 7.41 -4.99
CA CYS A 100 -9.17 7.30 -3.93
C CYS A 100 -8.23 8.50 -4.00
N ASP A 101 -8.53 9.54 -3.22
CA ASP A 101 -7.84 10.82 -3.29
C ASP A 101 -6.55 10.83 -2.44
N PHE A 102 -5.41 10.97 -3.11
CA PHE A 102 -4.08 11.08 -2.47
C PHE A 102 -3.70 12.52 -2.09
N GLU A 103 -4.44 13.51 -2.55
CA GLU A 103 -4.15 14.93 -2.30
C GLU A 103 -4.95 15.48 -1.11
N SER A 104 -6.08 14.85 -0.77
CA SER A 104 -6.92 15.27 0.35
C SER A 104 -6.57 14.58 1.67
N ASP A 105 -6.58 15.32 2.77
CA ASP A 105 -6.40 14.79 4.13
C ASP A 105 -7.70 14.27 4.78
N SER A 106 -8.87 14.49 4.14
CA SER A 106 -10.18 14.23 4.77
C SER A 106 -10.48 12.76 5.05
N ASN A 107 -9.88 11.84 4.29
CA ASN A 107 -10.04 10.40 4.45
C ASN A 107 -8.72 9.68 4.73
N MET A 108 -7.77 10.43 5.31
CA MET A 108 -6.44 9.94 5.62
C MET A 108 -6.35 9.49 7.08
N VAL A 109 -5.65 8.38 7.31
CA VAL A 109 -5.27 7.89 8.64
C VAL A 109 -3.77 7.68 8.65
N LYS A 110 -3.04 8.56 9.34
CA LYS A 110 -1.62 8.34 9.64
C LYS A 110 -1.52 7.28 10.73
N VAL A 111 -0.96 6.12 10.38
CA VAL A 111 -0.87 4.97 11.28
C VAL A 111 0.39 5.07 12.13
N ASP A 112 1.52 5.34 11.50
CA ASP A 112 2.80 5.63 12.13
C ASP A 112 3.64 6.59 11.25
N TYR A 113 4.95 6.64 11.47
CA TYR A 113 5.86 7.48 10.67
C TYR A 113 5.97 7.05 9.21
N HIS A 114 5.87 5.75 8.93
CA HIS A 114 6.09 5.15 7.62
C HIS A 114 4.79 4.90 6.85
N VAL A 115 3.67 4.65 7.52
CA VAL A 115 2.46 4.18 6.89
C VAL A 115 1.31 5.15 7.10
N THR A 116 0.78 5.63 5.98
CA THR A 116 -0.45 6.41 5.94
C THR A 116 -1.46 5.70 5.05
N LEU A 117 -2.68 5.52 5.54
CA LEU A 117 -3.76 4.84 4.80
C LEU A 117 -4.80 5.86 4.35
N ARG A 118 -5.42 5.59 3.20
CA ARG A 118 -6.47 6.41 2.61
C ARG A 118 -7.71 5.59 2.37
N PHE A 119 -8.86 6.10 2.77
CA PHE A 119 -10.14 5.41 2.64
C PHE A 119 -11.03 6.11 1.62
N CYS A 120 -11.93 5.37 0.98
CA CYS A 120 -12.97 5.99 0.16
C CYS A 120 -13.92 6.85 1.01
N ASN A 121 -14.23 6.34 2.20
CA ASN A 121 -15.03 7.04 3.19
C ASN A 121 -14.65 6.57 4.60
N LEU A 122 -13.84 7.38 5.28
CA LEU A 122 -13.35 7.09 6.63
C LEU A 122 -14.46 7.08 7.69
N GLU A 123 -15.54 7.85 7.48
CA GLU A 123 -16.65 7.99 8.44
C GLU A 123 -17.40 6.67 8.67
N THR A 124 -17.31 5.74 7.72
CA THR A 124 -17.95 4.42 7.79
C THR A 124 -17.23 3.45 8.73
N ILE A 125 -15.99 3.78 9.14
CA ILE A 125 -15.20 3.01 10.08
C ILE A 125 -15.62 3.37 11.51
N SER A 126 -15.97 2.36 12.30
CA SER A 126 -16.34 2.56 13.71
C SER A 126 -15.17 3.17 14.49
N SER A 127 -15.42 4.23 15.25
CA SER A 127 -14.48 4.76 16.26
C SER A 127 -14.50 3.95 17.56
N THR A 128 -15.47 3.05 17.74
CA THR A 128 -15.54 2.14 18.89
C THR A 128 -14.81 0.84 18.56
N CYS A 129 -13.69 0.59 19.24
CA CYS A 129 -12.89 -0.61 19.10
C CYS A 129 -13.22 -1.62 20.19
N LYS A 130 -13.92 -2.70 19.80
CA LYS A 130 -14.30 -3.78 20.72
C LYS A 130 -13.25 -4.89 20.85
N ARG A 131 -12.27 -4.91 19.94
CA ARG A 131 -11.23 -5.94 19.89
C ARG A 131 -10.07 -5.53 20.78
N TYR A 132 -9.65 -6.44 21.65
CA TYR A 132 -8.42 -6.34 22.46
C TYR A 132 -7.15 -6.74 21.70
N ASP A 133 -7.33 -7.12 20.43
CA ASP A 133 -6.26 -7.59 19.55
C ASP A 133 -6.03 -6.59 18.41
N VAL A 134 -5.45 -7.03 17.29
CA VAL A 134 -5.18 -6.20 16.11
C VAL A 134 -6.42 -5.43 15.62
N ASN A 135 -6.31 -4.10 15.65
CA ASN A 135 -7.32 -3.15 15.16
C ASN A 135 -7.02 -2.72 13.71
N LEU A 136 -5.74 -2.70 13.32
CA LEU A 136 -5.29 -2.37 11.98
C LEU A 136 -4.14 -3.29 11.58
N ARG A 137 -4.17 -3.76 10.34
CA ARG A 137 -3.13 -4.59 9.74
C ARG A 137 -2.73 -4.02 8.38
N VAL A 138 -1.43 -3.94 8.13
CA VAL A 138 -0.85 -3.64 6.82
C VAL A 138 0.05 -4.80 6.41
N ILE A 139 -0.02 -5.21 5.15
CA ILE A 139 0.72 -6.36 4.63
C ILE A 139 1.43 -5.90 3.37
N GLY A 140 2.67 -6.33 3.22
CA GLY A 140 3.43 -6.11 2.00
C GLY A 140 4.90 -6.43 2.14
N ALA A 141 5.66 -6.16 1.09
CA ALA A 141 7.08 -6.49 1.02
C ALA A 141 7.86 -5.71 2.08
N ALA A 142 8.71 -6.41 2.83
CA ALA A 142 9.55 -5.79 3.85
C ALA A 142 10.57 -4.82 3.25
N GLN A 143 10.82 -3.71 3.94
CA GLN A 143 12.02 -2.90 3.73
C GLN A 143 13.29 -3.70 4.08
N PRO A 144 14.48 -3.29 3.61
CA PRO A 144 15.73 -3.97 3.94
C PRO A 144 16.01 -4.13 5.44
N SER A 145 15.50 -3.22 6.28
CA SER A 145 15.58 -3.29 7.74
C SER A 145 14.66 -4.35 8.36
N GLY A 146 13.56 -4.72 7.69
CA GLY A 146 12.52 -5.60 8.23
C GLY A 146 11.48 -4.92 9.12
N ASP A 147 11.65 -3.64 9.49
CA ASP A 147 10.80 -2.97 10.48
C ASP A 147 9.50 -2.38 9.91
N SER A 148 9.50 -2.11 8.60
CA SER A 148 8.37 -1.56 7.86
C SER A 148 8.27 -2.17 6.46
N VAL A 149 7.24 -1.78 5.71
CA VAL A 149 7.01 -2.26 4.35
C VAL A 149 7.47 -1.22 3.33
N GLN A 150 8.04 -1.68 2.22
CA GLN A 150 8.41 -0.84 1.08
C GLN A 150 7.27 -0.74 0.06
N GLU A 151 6.41 -1.76 0.00
CA GLU A 151 5.23 -1.81 -0.85
C GLU A 151 4.07 -2.37 -0.04
N VAL A 152 2.85 -1.88 -0.27
CA VAL A 152 1.65 -2.40 0.40
C VAL A 152 0.85 -3.27 -0.57
N SER A 153 0.71 -4.55 -0.23
CA SER A 153 -0.13 -5.48 -0.98
C SER A 153 -1.57 -5.48 -0.46
N ASN A 154 -1.77 -5.32 0.85
CA ASN A 154 -3.11 -5.28 1.45
C ASN A 154 -3.09 -4.52 2.78
N ALA A 155 -4.22 -3.92 3.14
CA ALA A 155 -4.40 -3.32 4.45
C ALA A 155 -5.87 -3.44 4.90
N MET A 156 -6.07 -3.50 6.21
CA MET A 156 -7.38 -3.64 6.83
C MET A 156 -7.43 -2.86 8.14
N MET A 157 -8.47 -2.06 8.34
CA MET A 157 -8.73 -1.33 9.58
C MET A 157 -10.12 -1.69 10.08
N PHE A 158 -10.18 -2.35 11.24
CA PHE A 158 -11.44 -2.83 11.83
C PHE A 158 -12.18 -1.73 12.58
N CYS A 159 -11.45 -0.73 13.08
CA CYS A 159 -11.97 0.44 13.77
C CYS A 159 -10.89 1.54 13.76
N ASN A 160 -11.31 2.80 13.89
CA ASN A 160 -10.42 3.96 13.93
C ASN A 160 -10.11 4.34 15.38
N CYS A 161 -8.83 4.33 15.76
CA CYS A 161 -8.38 4.58 17.14
C CYS A 161 -8.23 6.09 17.38
N GLN A 162 -9.06 6.68 18.24
CA GLN A 162 -9.04 8.13 18.49
C GLN A 162 -7.75 8.64 19.11
N ASN A 163 -7.07 7.81 19.91
CA ASN A 163 -5.80 8.15 20.56
C ASN A 163 -4.57 7.75 19.73
N GLY A 164 -4.77 7.26 18.50
CA GLY A 164 -3.71 6.72 17.66
C GLY A 164 -3.47 5.22 17.83
N PHE A 165 -2.40 4.73 17.21
CA PHE A 165 -2.09 3.32 17.07
C PHE A 165 -0.78 2.95 17.78
N SER A 166 -0.77 1.79 18.42
CA SER A 166 0.42 1.15 19.00
C SER A 166 0.88 0.01 18.11
N ARG A 167 2.10 0.13 17.59
CA ARG A 167 2.78 -0.90 16.78
C ARG A 167 3.03 -2.17 17.61
N GLN A 168 2.60 -3.31 17.07
CA GLN A 168 2.95 -4.63 17.60
C GLN A 168 4.18 -5.19 16.87
N HIS A 169 4.74 -6.31 17.36
CA HIS A 169 5.85 -6.99 16.70
C HIS A 169 5.49 -7.36 15.24
N VAL A 170 6.47 -7.24 14.35
CA VAL A 170 6.32 -7.58 12.93
C VAL A 170 6.15 -9.10 12.79
N GLU A 171 5.15 -9.55 12.05
CA GLU A 171 4.91 -10.98 11.80
C GLU A 171 5.25 -11.33 10.36
N VAL A 172 5.81 -12.52 10.11
CA VAL A 172 5.91 -13.04 8.74
C VAL A 172 4.50 -13.40 8.25
N TRP A 173 4.14 -12.96 7.05
CA TRP A 173 2.80 -13.22 6.49
C TRP A 173 2.82 -14.34 5.45
N SER A 174 3.40 -14.08 4.28
CA SER A 174 3.51 -15.07 3.20
C SER A 174 4.58 -14.67 2.19
N GLY A 175 5.42 -15.62 1.77
CA GLY A 175 6.51 -15.32 0.85
C GLY A 175 7.50 -14.34 1.48
N GLN A 176 7.70 -13.18 0.85
CA GLN A 176 8.54 -12.08 1.35
C GLN A 176 7.72 -10.99 2.06
N ASP A 177 6.41 -11.16 2.18
CA ASP A 177 5.54 -10.18 2.84
C ASP A 177 5.58 -10.34 4.36
N ILE A 178 5.61 -9.19 5.03
CA ILE A 178 5.45 -9.05 6.47
C ILE A 178 4.07 -8.44 6.80
N SER A 179 3.63 -8.67 8.03
CA SER A 179 2.39 -8.15 8.60
C SER A 179 2.72 -7.17 9.72
N LEU A 180 2.30 -5.95 9.46
CA LEU A 180 2.38 -4.76 10.29
C LEU A 180 1.08 -4.66 11.10
N ASN A 181 1.12 -5.12 12.35
CA ASN A 181 -0.06 -5.17 13.21
C ASN A 181 -0.08 -3.99 14.20
N TYR A 182 -1.27 -3.42 14.43
CA TYR A 182 -1.46 -2.31 15.34
C TYR A 182 -2.69 -2.50 16.22
N LYS A 183 -2.57 -2.03 17.46
CA LYS A 183 -3.67 -1.90 18.42
C LYS A 183 -4.00 -0.43 18.65
N CYS A 184 -5.17 -0.12 19.19
CA CYS A 184 -5.43 1.22 19.71
C CYS A 184 -4.61 1.52 20.96
N LEU A 185 -4.22 2.78 21.11
CA LEU A 185 -3.70 3.36 22.35
C LEU A 185 -4.82 3.62 23.37
#